data_AF-A0A094JSY1-F1
#
_entry.id   AF-A0A094JSY1-F1
#
_cell.length_a   1.000
_cell.length_b   1.000
_cell.length_c   1.000
_cell.angle_alpha   90.00
_cell.angle_beta   90.00
_cell.angle_gamma   90.00
#
_symmetry.space_group_name_H-M   'P 1'
#
loop_
_entity.id
_entity.type
_entity.pdbx_description
1 polymer ?
#
loop_
_entity_poly.entity_id
_entity_poly.type
_entity_poly.pdbx_seq_one_letter_code
_entity_poly.pdbx_strand_id
1 'polypeptide(L)'
;MRKGQFLNSFKIDPYTFEMTMLNHTNSQVFKHSLSAGETQIFFLSLLWALLKASKQQIPLVLDTLFGRLDRTHKENLIDKYLPIAGEQVIILSTNTEIDEYYYEKIKPHIQQEFVLCFNRETNRVEINHNYFFQKVMN
;
A
#
# COMPACT_ATOMS: atom_id res chain seq x y z
N MET A 1 -25.38 10.15 0.53
CA MET A 1 -25.30 8.76 -0.01
C MET A 1 -24.87 8.82 -1.47
N ARG A 2 -23.73 8.21 -1.82
CA ARG A 2 -23.42 7.71 -3.17
C ARG A 2 -22.31 6.64 -3.02
N LYS A 3 -22.63 5.60 -2.24
CA LYS A 3 -21.86 4.35 -2.16
C LYS A 3 -22.46 3.44 -3.23
N GLY A 4 -21.70 3.03 -4.24
CA GLY A 4 -22.08 1.86 -5.04
C GLY A 4 -22.32 2.04 -6.54
N GLN A 5 -21.49 2.81 -7.26
CA GLN A 5 -21.16 2.36 -8.62
C GLN A 5 -19.96 1.43 -8.49
N PHE A 6 -20.23 0.22 -8.01
CA PHE A 6 -19.20 -0.79 -7.82
C PHE A 6 -18.60 -1.12 -9.19
N LEU A 7 -17.34 -0.72 -9.32
CA LEU A 7 -16.44 -1.21 -10.35
C LEU A 7 -16.52 -2.74 -10.38
N ASN A 8 -16.86 -3.30 -11.52
CA ASN A 8 -17.07 -4.73 -11.72
C ASN A 8 -15.91 -5.38 -12.48
N SER A 9 -15.40 -4.70 -13.50
CA SER A 9 -14.33 -5.25 -14.34
C SER A 9 -13.51 -4.16 -15.03
N PHE A 10 -12.35 -4.59 -15.54
CA PHE A 10 -11.48 -3.79 -16.38
C PHE A 10 -11.36 -4.45 -17.75
N LYS A 11 -11.29 -3.63 -18.80
CA LYS A 11 -10.82 -4.04 -20.12
C LYS A 11 -9.53 -3.29 -20.43
N ILE A 12 -8.56 -4.00 -20.97
CA ILE A 12 -7.29 -3.43 -21.43
C ILE A 12 -7.18 -3.72 -22.92
N ASP A 13 -7.02 -2.68 -23.73
CA ASP A 13 -6.72 -2.85 -25.15
C ASP A 13 -5.30 -3.44 -25.30
N PRO A 14 -5.12 -4.56 -26.03
CA PRO A 14 -3.83 -5.23 -26.10
C PRO A 14 -2.79 -4.50 -26.97
N TYR A 15 -3.19 -3.51 -27.77
CA TYR A 15 -2.31 -2.77 -28.67
C TYR A 15 -1.98 -1.36 -28.15
N THR A 16 -2.97 -0.69 -27.53
CA THR A 16 -2.79 0.67 -27.00
C THR A 16 -2.57 0.70 -25.48
N PHE A 17 -2.87 -0.40 -24.79
CA PHE A 17 -2.89 -0.50 -23.32
C PHE A 17 -3.90 0.44 -22.65
N GLU A 18 -4.83 1.01 -23.41
CA GLU A 18 -5.90 1.83 -22.86
C GLU A 18 -6.79 0.99 -21.96
N MET A 19 -7.02 1.49 -20.74
CA MET A 19 -7.83 0.81 -19.75
C MET A 19 -9.22 1.43 -19.63
N THR A 20 -10.24 0.59 -19.78
CA THR A 20 -11.63 0.94 -19.56
C THR A 20 -12.15 0.25 -18.31
N MET A 21 -12.67 1.04 -17.36
CA MET A 21 -13.33 0.53 -16.16
C MET A 21 -14.83 0.36 -16.43
N LEU A 22 -15.41 -0.75 -16.01
CA LEU A 22 -16.83 -1.06 -16.22
C LEU A 22 -17.52 -1.31 -14.89
N ASN A 23 -18.72 -0.77 -14.72
CA ASN A 23 -19.59 -1.10 -13.59
C ASN A 23 -20.38 -2.40 -13.86
N HIS A 24 -21.27 -2.78 -12.94
CA HIS A 24 -22.13 -3.96 -13.10
C HIS A 24 -23.10 -3.91 -14.30
N THR A 25 -23.36 -2.71 -14.84
CA THR A 25 -24.20 -2.53 -16.04
C THR A 25 -23.37 -2.47 -17.33
N ASN A 26 -22.07 -2.83 -17.28
CA ASN A 26 -21.10 -2.68 -18.38
C ASN A 26 -20.97 -1.24 -18.91
N SER A 27 -21.34 -0.24 -18.11
CA SER A 27 -21.16 1.16 -18.45
C SER A 27 -19.79 1.64 -17.97
N GLN A 28 -19.17 2.51 -18.75
CA GLN A 28 -17.84 3.04 -18.42
C GLN A 28 -17.89 3.87 -17.14
N VAL A 29 -16.98 3.54 -16.22
CA VAL A 29 -16.69 4.33 -15.02
C VAL A 29 -15.50 5.22 -15.35
N PHE A 30 -15.64 6.52 -15.14
CA PHE A 30 -14.54 7.44 -15.40
C PHE A 30 -13.57 7.47 -14.21
N LYS A 31 -12.26 7.51 -14.47
CA LYS A 31 -11.22 7.52 -13.42
C LYS A 31 -11.38 8.63 -12.38
N HIS A 32 -11.93 9.78 -12.77
CA HIS A 32 -12.19 10.89 -11.85
C HIS A 32 -13.29 10.61 -10.81
N SER A 33 -14.04 9.51 -10.93
CA SER A 33 -15.06 9.14 -9.95
C SER A 33 -14.53 8.30 -8.79
N LEU A 34 -13.27 7.87 -8.83
CA LEU A 34 -12.63 7.13 -7.75
C LEU A 34 -12.12 8.10 -6.67
N SER A 35 -12.26 7.71 -5.41
CA SER A 35 -11.56 8.36 -4.31
C SER A 35 -10.04 8.21 -4.45
N ALA A 36 -9.29 9.02 -3.71
CA ALA A 36 -7.83 8.91 -3.69
C ALA A 36 -7.36 7.52 -3.24
N GLY A 37 -8.04 6.92 -2.25
CA GLY A 37 -7.73 5.59 -1.75
C GLY A 37 -8.06 4.47 -2.75
N GLU A 38 -9.22 4.54 -3.42
CA GLU A 38 -9.57 3.57 -4.47
C GLU A 38 -8.62 3.65 -5.66
N THR A 39 -8.24 4.88 -6.05
CA THR A 39 -7.24 5.09 -7.11
C THR A 39 -5.90 4.45 -6.73
N GLN A 40 -5.49 4.57 -5.48
CA GLN A 40 -4.26 3.96 -4.99
C GLN A 40 -4.33 2.42 -5.00
N ILE A 41 -5.42 1.82 -4.50
CA ILE A 41 -5.61 0.37 -4.56
C ILE A 41 -5.61 -0.15 -6.00
N PHE A 42 -6.25 0.60 -6.91
CA PHE A 42 -6.24 0.27 -8.32
C PHE A 42 -4.81 0.24 -8.89
N PHE A 43 -3.99 1.25 -8.63
CA PHE A 43 -2.61 1.28 -9.09
C PHE A 43 -1.75 0.17 -8.49
N LEU A 44 -1.90 -0.14 -7.20
CA LEU A 44 -1.21 -1.25 -6.55
C LEU A 44 -1.58 -2.60 -7.18
N SER A 45 -2.87 -2.79 -7.47
CA SER A 45 -3.37 -4.01 -8.13
C SER A 45 -2.81 -4.16 -9.54
N LEU A 46 -2.75 -3.06 -10.30
CA LEU A 46 -2.17 -3.03 -11.63
C LEU A 46 -0.65 -3.32 -11.59
N LEU A 47 0.08 -2.67 -10.68
CA LEU A 47 1.51 -2.92 -10.50
C LEU A 47 1.76 -4.39 -10.20
N TRP A 48 1.00 -4.98 -9.27
CA TRP A 48 1.12 -6.39 -8.92
C TRP A 48 0.82 -7.33 -10.09
N ALA A 49 -0.19 -7.02 -10.91
CA ALA A 49 -0.50 -7.77 -12.12
C ALA A 49 0.66 -7.71 -13.13
N LEU A 50 1.29 -6.55 -13.31
CA LEU A 50 2.44 -6.38 -14.19
C LEU A 50 3.67 -7.16 -13.69
N LEU A 51 3.95 -7.13 -12.38
CA LEU A 51 5.03 -7.90 -11.78
C LEU A 51 4.82 -9.41 -11.96
N LYS A 52 3.59 -9.88 -11.76
CA LYS A 52 3.24 -11.29 -12.01
C LYS A 52 3.39 -11.68 -13.48
N ALA A 53 2.95 -10.81 -14.40
CA ALA A 53 3.03 -11.08 -15.83
C ALA A 53 4.48 -11.07 -16.35
N SER A 54 5.34 -10.20 -15.81
CA SER A 54 6.75 -10.10 -16.22
C SER A 54 7.60 -11.25 -15.72
N LYS A 55 7.14 -12.03 -14.73
CA LYS A 55 7.89 -13.07 -14.01
C LYS A 55 9.19 -12.56 -13.38
N GLN A 56 9.29 -11.26 -13.15
CA GLN A 56 10.45 -10.66 -12.51
C GLN A 56 10.29 -10.65 -10.99
N GLN A 57 11.39 -10.95 -10.31
CA GLN A 57 11.52 -10.79 -8.87
C GLN A 57 12.30 -9.50 -8.63
N ILE A 58 11.57 -8.44 -8.27
CA ILE A 58 12.17 -7.14 -7.97
C ILE A 58 11.73 -6.68 -6.58
N PRO A 59 12.62 -5.96 -5.84
CA PRO A 59 12.25 -5.37 -4.57
C PRO A 59 11.21 -4.27 -4.80
N LEU A 60 10.19 -4.23 -3.94
CA LEU A 60 9.13 -3.24 -3.97
C LEU A 60 9.31 -2.24 -2.83
N VAL A 61 9.45 -0.96 -3.17
CA VAL A 61 9.53 0.14 -2.19
C VAL A 61 8.22 0.92 -2.23
N LEU A 62 7.51 0.96 -1.09
CA LEU A 62 6.20 1.59 -0.95
C LEU A 62 6.30 2.75 0.03
N ASP A 63 6.20 3.97 -0.48
CA ASP A 63 6.24 5.20 0.32
C ASP A 63 4.83 5.71 0.63
N THR A 64 4.56 6.06 1.88
CA THR A 64 3.27 6.57 2.38
C THR A 64 2.07 5.69 2.00
N LEU A 65 2.29 4.36 2.01
CA LEU A 65 1.33 3.37 1.52
C LEU A 65 -0.04 3.49 2.19
N PHE A 66 -0.11 3.89 3.44
CA PHE A 66 -1.36 3.85 4.20
C PHE A 66 -2.03 5.22 4.31
N GLY A 67 -1.34 6.31 3.97
CA GLY A 67 -1.78 7.68 4.26
C GLY A 67 -3.13 8.09 3.69
N ARG A 68 -3.59 7.46 2.60
CA ARG A 68 -4.84 7.82 1.89
C ARG A 68 -5.95 6.78 2.00
N LEU A 69 -5.77 5.78 2.86
CA LEU A 69 -6.65 4.62 2.96
C LEU A 69 -7.44 4.63 4.26
N ASP A 70 -8.72 4.26 4.17
CA ASP A 70 -9.50 3.95 5.36
C ASP A 70 -9.07 2.62 5.99
N ARG A 71 -9.59 2.34 7.17
CA ARG A 71 -9.27 1.14 7.95
C ARG A 71 -9.45 -0.16 7.16
N THR A 72 -10.57 -0.32 6.46
CA THR A 72 -10.88 -1.54 5.72
C THR A 72 -9.88 -1.76 4.58
N HIS A 73 -9.50 -0.69 3.89
CA HIS A 73 -8.49 -0.74 2.85
C HIS A 73 -7.09 -1.03 3.39
N LYS A 74 -6.71 -0.42 4.52
CA LYS A 74 -5.43 -0.72 5.21
C LYS A 74 -5.35 -2.18 5.64
N GLU A 75 -6.38 -2.71 6.30
CA GLU A 75 -6.43 -4.10 6.74
C GLU A 75 -6.31 -5.07 5.56
N ASN A 76 -7.01 -4.82 4.45
CA ASN A 76 -6.87 -5.65 3.25
C ASN A 76 -5.46 -5.60 2.65
N LEU A 77 -4.79 -4.44 2.64
CA LEU A 77 -3.41 -4.38 2.19
C LEU A 77 -2.48 -5.19 3.09
N ILE A 78 -2.62 -5.05 4.40
CA ILE A 78 -1.78 -5.74 5.39
C ILE A 78 -1.99 -7.25 5.33
N ASP A 79 -3.24 -7.68 5.41
CA ASP A 79 -3.56 -9.10 5.60
C ASP A 79 -3.49 -9.90 4.29
N LYS A 80 -3.71 -9.26 3.12
CA LYS A 80 -3.82 -9.97 1.83
C LYS A 80 -2.75 -9.63 0.81
N TYR A 81 -2.29 -8.38 0.76
CA TYR A 81 -1.41 -7.93 -0.31
C TYR A 81 0.06 -7.98 0.09
N LEU A 82 0.44 -7.34 1.20
CA LEU A 82 1.84 -7.26 1.64
C LEU A 82 2.55 -8.62 1.72
N PRO A 83 1.93 -9.71 2.23
CA PRO A 83 2.58 -11.02 2.31
C PRO A 83 2.93 -11.64 0.94
N ILE A 84 2.34 -11.14 -0.14
CA ILE A 84 2.47 -11.70 -1.50
C ILE A 84 2.82 -10.63 -2.55
N ALA A 85 3.17 -9.42 -2.12
CA ALA A 85 3.39 -8.27 -3.01
C ALA A 85 4.71 -8.41 -3.81
N GLY A 86 5.70 -9.08 -3.24
CA GLY A 86 7.00 -9.34 -3.84
C GLY A 86 7.89 -10.15 -2.89
N GLU A 87 9.09 -10.52 -3.32
CA GLU A 87 10.05 -11.23 -2.47
C GLU A 87 10.62 -10.35 -1.36
N GLN A 88 10.86 -9.08 -1.67
CA GLN A 88 11.28 -8.07 -0.71
C GLN A 88 10.39 -6.85 -0.83
N VAL A 89 9.78 -6.47 0.29
CA VAL A 89 8.93 -5.28 0.39
C VAL A 89 9.51 -4.36 1.45
N ILE A 90 9.76 -3.11 1.08
CA ILE A 90 10.22 -2.04 1.97
C ILE A 90 9.09 -1.01 2.06
N ILE A 91 8.62 -0.76 3.28
CA ILE A 91 7.57 0.21 3.55
C ILE A 91 8.20 1.43 4.23
N LEU A 92 7.97 2.60 3.64
CA LEU A 92 8.30 3.89 4.24
C LEU A 92 7.00 4.51 4.74
N SER A 93 6.93 4.74 6.05
CA SER A 93 5.72 5.22 6.70
C SER A 93 6.03 6.16 7.85
N THR A 94 5.05 6.99 8.20
CA THR A 94 5.06 7.79 9.41
C THR A 94 4.31 7.08 10.55
N ASN A 95 4.46 7.59 11.77
CA ASN A 95 3.71 7.12 12.93
C ASN A 95 2.19 7.36 12.83
N THR A 96 1.72 8.24 11.92
CA THR A 96 0.29 8.44 11.67
C THR A 96 -0.30 7.42 10.71
N GLU A 97 0.54 6.71 9.96
CA GLU A 97 0.12 5.73 8.97
C GLU A 97 -0.03 4.33 9.55
N ILE A 98 0.95 3.93 10.36
CA ILE A 98 1.03 2.66 11.07
C ILE A 98 1.03 2.97 12.57
N ASP A 99 -0.16 2.88 13.17
CA ASP A 99 -0.34 2.92 14.61
C ASP A 99 -0.06 1.55 15.24
N GLU A 100 -0.19 1.45 16.56
CA GLU A 100 0.03 0.19 17.31
C GLU A 100 -0.88 -0.95 16.81
N TYR A 101 -2.11 -0.64 16.40
CA TYR A 101 -3.05 -1.64 15.90
C TYR A 101 -2.58 -2.26 14.57
N TYR A 102 -2.21 -1.42 13.60
CA TYR A 102 -1.68 -1.92 12.33
C TYR A 102 -0.30 -2.55 12.50
N TYR A 103 0.52 -2.00 13.40
CA TYR A 103 1.84 -2.52 13.69
C TYR A 103 1.78 -3.99 14.13
N GLU A 104 0.92 -4.33 15.10
CA GLU A 104 0.77 -5.71 15.59
C GLU A 104 0.28 -6.68 14.51
N LYS A 105 -0.45 -6.20 13.49
CA LYS A 105 -0.85 -7.01 12.33
C LYS A 105 0.30 -7.23 11.33
N ILE A 106 1.16 -6.23 11.13
CA ILE A 106 2.27 -6.32 10.18
C ILE A 106 3.44 -7.09 10.79
N LYS A 107 3.69 -6.95 12.09
CA LYS A 107 4.82 -7.52 12.84
C LYS A 107 5.14 -8.99 12.54
N PRO A 108 4.18 -9.92 12.41
CA PRO A 108 4.47 -11.31 12.05
C PRO A 108 5.14 -11.49 10.67
N HIS A 109 5.05 -10.47 9.81
CA HIS A 109 5.60 -10.46 8.46
C HIS A 109 6.86 -9.57 8.33
N ILE A 110 7.33 -8.96 9.43
CA ILE A 110 8.51 -8.08 9.43
C ILE A 110 9.78 -8.89 9.67
N GLN A 111 10.72 -8.79 8.74
CA GLN A 111 12.08 -9.31 8.93
C GLN A 111 12.99 -8.28 9.63
N GLN A 112 12.85 -7.00 9.28
CA GLN A 112 13.62 -5.89 9.84
C GLN A 112 12.74 -4.63 9.93
N GLU A 113 12.90 -3.88 11.00
CA GLU A 113 12.25 -2.59 11.21
C GLU A 113 13.27 -1.55 11.67
N PHE A 114 13.05 -0.31 11.26
CA PHE A 114 13.92 0.82 11.57
C PHE A 114 13.08 2.07 11.82
N VAL A 115 13.49 2.88 12.78
CA VAL A 115 12.94 4.21 13.02
C VAL A 115 14.05 5.23 12.86
N LEU A 116 13.81 6.21 11.99
CA LEU A 116 14.72 7.33 11.75
C LEU A 116 14.33 8.49 12.68
N CYS A 117 15.20 8.79 13.65
CA CYS A 117 15.00 9.86 14.62
C CYS A 117 15.91 11.05 14.28
N PHE A 118 15.34 12.19 13.96
CA PHE A 118 16.12 13.41 13.73
C PHE A 118 16.44 14.11 15.06
N ASN A 119 17.72 14.20 15.40
CA ASN A 119 18.24 14.91 16.56
C ASN A 119 18.53 16.37 16.17
N ARG A 120 17.72 17.30 16.72
CA ARG A 120 17.83 18.75 16.42
C ARG A 120 19.08 19.40 17.01
N GLU A 121 19.60 18.87 18.11
CA GLU A 121 20.78 19.45 18.78
C GLU A 121 22.07 19.13 18.00
N THR A 122 22.17 17.89 17.51
CA THR A 122 23.34 17.43 16.75
C THR A 122 23.19 17.60 15.24
N ASN A 123 21.97 17.94 14.76
CA ASN A 123 21.58 18.03 13.35
C ASN A 123 21.89 16.74 12.58
N ARG A 124 21.58 15.59 13.19
CA ARG A 124 21.86 14.24 12.64
C ARG A 124 20.62 13.36 12.71
N VAL A 125 20.59 12.34 11.85
CA VAL A 125 19.61 11.25 11.93
C VAL A 125 20.23 10.08 12.66
N GLU A 126 19.56 9.61 13.70
CA GLU A 126 19.88 8.40 14.45
C GLU A 126 18.92 7.28 14.01
N ILE A 127 19.44 6.06 13.89
CA ILE A 127 18.66 4.89 13.47
C ILE A 127 18.41 4.01 14.69
N ASN A 128 17.14 3.75 14.99
CA ASN A 128 16.72 2.83 16.04
C ASN A 128 16.14 1.56 15.42
N HIS A 129 16.42 0.40 16.02
CA HIS A 129 15.91 -0.90 15.55
C HIS A 129 14.58 -1.31 16.19
N ASN A 130 14.03 -0.47 17.07
CA ASN A 130 12.74 -0.66 17.70
C ASN A 130 11.72 0.24 17.00
N TYR A 131 10.55 -0.31 16.63
CA TYR A 131 9.47 0.52 16.09
C TYR A 131 8.89 1.49 17.14
N PHE A 132 8.20 2.56 16.71
CA PHE A 132 7.77 3.70 17.54
C PHE A 132 7.16 3.36 18.92
N PHE A 133 6.49 2.22 19.06
CA PHE A 133 5.74 1.82 20.26
C PHE A 133 6.47 0.80 21.13
N GLN A 134 7.59 0.26 20.66
CA GLN A 134 8.36 -0.69 21.43
C GLN A 134 9.19 0.03 22.50
N LYS A 135 9.01 -0.38 23.76
CA LYS A 135 9.87 0.08 24.84
C LYS A 135 11.27 -0.53 24.68
N VAL A 136 12.29 0.29 24.83
CA VAL A 136 13.64 -0.21 25.12
C VAL A 136 13.54 -1.00 26.42
N MET A 137 13.74 -2.32 26.37
CA MET A 137 13.96 -3.09 27.59
C MET A 137 15.34 -2.71 28.11
N ASN A 138 15.37 -1.94 29.21
CA ASN A 138 16.58 -1.70 29.99
C ASN A 138 16.97 -2.94 30.79
#